data_AF-A0A8X6EYF2-F1
#
_entry.id   AF-A0A8X6EYF2-F1
#
_cell.length_a   1.000
_cell.length_b   1.000
_cell.length_c   1.000
_cell.angle_alpha   90.00
_cell.angle_beta   90.00
_cell.angle_gamma   90.00
#
_symmetry.space_group_name_H-M   'P 1'
#
loop_
_entity.id
_entity.type
_entity.pdbx_description
1 polymer ?
#
loop_
_entity_poly.entity_id
_entity_poly.type
_entity_poly.pdbx_seq_one_letter_code
_entity_poly.pdbx_strand_id
1 'polypeptide(L)'
;MSDAKKKIPAQQYFRGKYCTVEIKPPLPPKPQYYTMYQPVSILANFSNGDDNVIRQAARQAHAFYFLTYRMDICVPSTCTQDDVNSMAQF
;
A
#
# COMPACT_ATOMS: atom_id res chain seq x y z
N MET A 1 39.30 -24.56 -20.41
CA MET A 1 38.91 -25.32 -19.20
C MET A 1 37.76 -24.58 -18.56
N SER A 2 36.57 -25.16 -18.65
CA SER A 2 35.31 -24.49 -18.29
C SER A 2 34.99 -24.78 -16.82
N ASP A 3 35.01 -23.75 -15.99
CA ASP A 3 34.61 -23.82 -14.59
C ASP A 3 33.10 -24.12 -14.49
N ALA A 4 32.78 -25.36 -14.14
CA ALA A 4 31.43 -25.78 -13.82
C ALA A 4 31.01 -25.14 -12.49
N LYS A 5 30.26 -24.04 -12.55
CA LYS A 5 29.60 -23.45 -11.37
C LYS A 5 28.70 -24.52 -10.72
N LYS A 6 29.12 -25.02 -9.56
CA LYS A 6 28.33 -25.91 -8.68
C LYS A 6 27.05 -25.18 -8.27
N LYS A 7 25.90 -25.61 -8.81
CA LYS A 7 24.58 -25.10 -8.38
C LYS A 7 24.36 -25.53 -6.94
N ILE A 8 24.35 -24.57 -6.01
CA ILE A 8 23.83 -24.78 -4.66
C ILE A 8 22.31 -25.01 -4.84
N PRO A 9 21.73 -26.12 -4.34
CA PRO A 9 20.29 -26.30 -4.39
C PRO A 9 19.64 -25.15 -3.61
N ALA A 10 18.85 -24.33 -4.29
CA ALA A 10 18.12 -23.25 -3.66
C ALA A 10 17.08 -23.86 -2.71
N GLN A 11 17.36 -23.83 -1.41
CA GLN A 11 16.41 -24.28 -0.40
C GLN A 11 15.24 -23.29 -0.38
N GLN A 12 14.05 -23.76 -0.74
CA GLN A 12 12.86 -22.92 -0.80
C GLN A 12 12.29 -22.73 0.62
N TYR A 13 12.64 -21.61 1.26
CA TYR A 13 12.18 -21.29 2.62
C TYR A 13 10.74 -20.79 2.70
N PHE A 14 10.25 -20.15 1.63
CA PHE A 14 8.89 -19.61 1.57
C PHE A 14 8.26 -19.89 0.21
N ARG A 15 6.96 -20.19 0.23
CA ARG A 15 6.10 -20.20 -0.96
C ARG A 15 5.04 -19.13 -0.75
N GLY A 16 5.04 -18.12 -1.62
CA GLY A 16 4.05 -17.05 -1.61
C GLY A 16 2.90 -17.28 -2.57
N LYS A 17 1.88 -16.45 -2.45
CA LYS A 17 0.80 -16.26 -3.41
C LYS A 17 0.53 -14.76 -3.55
N TYR A 18 0.06 -14.35 -4.71
CA TYR A 18 -0.39 -12.97 -4.92
C TYR A 18 -1.87 -12.86 -4.58
N CYS A 19 -2.21 -11.86 -3.80
CA CYS A 19 -3.58 -11.51 -3.45
C CYS A 19 -3.84 -10.07 -3.88
N THR A 20 -5.01 -9.84 -4.49
CA THR A 20 -5.46 -8.50 -4.82
C THR A 20 -6.28 -7.95 -3.66
N VAL A 21 -5.92 -6.77 -3.18
CA VAL A 21 -6.64 -6.05 -2.12
C VAL A 21 -7.17 -4.73 -2.64
N GLU A 22 -8.36 -4.37 -2.16
CA GLU A 22 -8.95 -3.05 -2.37
C GLU A 22 -8.78 -2.23 -1.10
N ILE A 23 -8.03 -1.14 -1.21
CA ILE A 23 -7.70 -0.27 -0.10
C ILE A 23 -8.45 1.03 -0.28
N LYS A 24 -9.22 1.37 0.76
CA LYS A 24 -9.91 2.64 0.90
C LYS A 24 -9.65 3.17 2.30
N PRO A 25 -8.58 3.94 2.50
CA PRO A 25 -8.22 4.44 3.82
C PRO A 25 -9.37 5.30 4.37
N PRO A 26 -9.69 5.21 5.67
CA PRO A 26 -10.68 6.06 6.29
C PRO A 26 -10.21 7.52 6.19
N LEU A 27 -11.06 8.35 5.62
CA LEU A 27 -10.87 9.80 5.58
C LEU A 27 -11.99 10.49 6.36
N PRO A 28 -11.72 11.68 6.92
CA PRO A 28 -12.78 12.50 7.51
C PRO A 28 -13.88 12.76 6.47
N PRO A 29 -15.11 13.10 6.87
CA PRO A 29 -16.18 13.38 5.93
C PRO A 29 -15.75 14.39 4.86
N LYS A 30 -16.08 14.10 3.60
CA LYS A 30 -15.74 14.95 2.46
C LYS A 30 -16.32 16.36 2.67
N PRO A 31 -15.52 17.42 2.62
CA PRO A 31 -16.00 18.79 2.76
C PRO A 31 -16.88 19.18 1.56
N GLN A 32 -17.83 20.09 1.78
CA GLN A 32 -18.74 20.57 0.74
C GLN A 32 -18.00 21.26 -0.42
N TYR A 33 -16.93 22.00 -0.09
CA TYR A 33 -16.08 22.70 -1.06
C TYR A 33 -14.61 22.43 -0.75
N TYR A 34 -13.86 22.01 -1.76
CA TYR A 34 -12.40 21.85 -1.70
C TYR A 34 -11.82 21.86 -3.11
N THR A 35 -10.52 22.15 -3.22
CA THR A 35 -9.79 22.13 -4.50
C THR A 35 -9.05 20.80 -4.68
N MET A 36 -8.68 20.48 -5.92
CA MET A 36 -7.92 19.26 -6.25
C MET A 36 -6.57 19.16 -5.54
N TYR A 37 -6.03 20.24 -4.99
CA TYR A 37 -4.72 20.22 -4.31
C TYR A 37 -4.83 20.59 -2.83
N GLN A 38 -6.04 20.61 -2.28
CA GLN A 38 -6.26 20.91 -0.88
C GLN A 38 -5.87 19.69 -0.02
N PRO A 39 -4.90 19.83 0.91
CA PRO A 39 -4.56 18.74 1.82
C PRO A 39 -5.72 18.43 2.75
N VAL A 40 -5.88 17.15 3.09
CA VAL A 40 -6.86 16.73 4.11
C VAL A 40 -6.43 17.31 5.45
N SER A 41 -7.36 17.92 6.18
CA SER A 41 -7.06 18.69 7.40
C SER A 41 -6.25 17.90 8.45
N ILE A 42 -6.62 16.63 8.68
CA ILE A 42 -5.91 15.75 9.62
C ILE A 42 -4.48 15.39 9.17
N LEU A 43 -4.19 15.52 7.86
CA LEU A 43 -2.89 15.22 7.27
C LEU A 43 -2.10 16.49 6.91
N ALA A 44 -2.57 17.68 7.30
CA ALA A 44 -1.92 18.95 6.97
C ALA A 44 -0.48 19.03 7.47
N ASN A 45 -0.21 18.51 8.68
CA ASN A 45 1.14 18.46 9.27
C ASN A 45 2.10 17.62 8.42
N PHE A 46 1.61 16.50 7.89
CA PHE A 46 2.39 15.63 7.01
C PHE A 46 2.56 16.21 5.60
N SER A 47 1.61 17.02 5.15
CA SER A 47 1.61 17.64 3.80
C SER A 47 2.64 18.78 3.66
N ASN A 48 3.00 19.40 4.79
CA ASN A 48 3.91 20.56 4.87
C ASN A 48 5.31 20.20 5.36
N GLY A 49 5.58 18.93 5.67
CA GLY A 49 6.89 18.46 6.17
C GLY A 49 7.94 18.22 5.07
N ASP A 50 9.03 17.57 5.48
CA ASP A 50 10.13 17.19 4.60
C ASP A 50 9.68 16.32 3.43
N ASP A 51 10.40 16.38 2.31
CA ASP A 51 10.07 15.62 1.11
C ASP A 51 10.33 14.13 1.32
N ASN A 52 9.26 13.39 1.62
CA ASN A 52 9.30 11.96 1.82
C ASN A 52 8.00 11.31 1.29
N VAL A 53 7.97 9.98 1.31
CA VAL A 53 6.82 9.19 0.83
C VAL A 53 5.53 9.58 1.56
N ILE A 54 5.63 9.90 2.86
CA ILE A 54 4.47 10.29 3.68
C ILE A 54 3.91 11.63 3.21
N ARG A 55 4.76 12.62 2.88
CA ARG A 55 4.32 13.90 2.32
C ARG A 55 3.57 13.72 1.01
N GLN A 56 4.08 12.87 0.11
CA GLN A 56 3.41 12.60 -1.16
C GLN A 56 2.07 11.92 -0.96
N ALA A 57 1.99 10.93 -0.07
CA ALA A 57 0.75 10.25 0.30
C ALA A 57 -0.26 11.24 0.91
N ALA A 58 0.17 12.09 1.83
CA ALA A 58 -0.69 13.09 2.49
C ALA A 58 -1.30 14.10 1.51
N ARG A 59 -0.49 14.61 0.56
CA ARG A 59 -0.97 15.54 -0.48
C ARG A 59 -1.98 14.90 -1.43
N GLN A 60 -1.80 13.62 -1.74
CA GLN A 60 -2.70 12.86 -2.63
C GLN A 60 -3.88 12.20 -1.90
N ALA A 61 -3.94 12.27 -0.57
CA ALA A 61 -4.93 11.56 0.21
C ALA A 61 -6.37 11.95 -0.17
N HIS A 62 -6.61 13.20 -0.58
CA HIS A 62 -7.93 13.65 -1.03
C HIS A 62 -8.49 12.82 -2.21
N ALA A 63 -7.65 12.13 -2.99
CA ALA A 63 -8.08 11.27 -4.08
C ALA A 63 -8.91 10.07 -3.60
N PHE A 64 -8.69 9.60 -2.37
CA PHE A 64 -9.45 8.48 -1.78
C PHE A 64 -10.90 8.85 -1.43
N TYR A 65 -11.32 10.12 -1.56
CA TYR A 65 -12.75 10.48 -1.54
C TYR A 65 -13.52 9.93 -2.74
N PHE A 66 -12.84 9.62 -3.85
CA PHE A 66 -13.44 9.18 -5.09
C PHE A 66 -12.91 7.83 -5.58
N LEU A 67 -11.65 7.54 -5.27
CA LEU A 67 -10.96 6.37 -5.77
C LEU A 67 -10.86 5.31 -4.68
N THR A 68 -11.00 4.06 -5.09
CA THR A 68 -10.57 2.90 -4.32
C THR A 68 -9.32 2.36 -5.00
N TYR A 69 -8.27 2.12 -4.23
CA TYR A 69 -6.98 1.72 -4.80
C TYR A 69 -6.85 0.20 -4.76
N ARG A 70 -6.56 -0.41 -5.90
CA ARG A 70 -6.44 -1.86 -6.01
C ARG A 70 -4.97 -2.24 -6.15
N MET A 71 -4.47 -3.05 -5.22
CA MET A 71 -3.06 -3.44 -5.15
C MET A 71 -2.91 -4.95 -5.13
N ASP A 72 -1.87 -5.45 -5.79
CA ASP A 72 -1.48 -6.86 -5.69
C ASP A 72 -0.34 -7.00 -4.68
N ILE A 73 -0.58 -7.75 -3.61
CA ILE A 73 0.40 -8.01 -2.55
C ILE A 73 0.86 -9.47 -2.59
N CYS A 74 2.14 -9.69 -2.37
CA CYS A 74 2.69 -11.04 -2.19
C CYS A 74 2.61 -11.41 -0.70
N VAL A 75 1.88 -12.47 -0.39
CA VAL A 75 1.74 -12.99 0.98
C VAL A 75 2.21 -14.43 1.08
N PRO A 76 2.65 -14.91 2.25
CA PRO A 76 2.92 -16.32 2.45
C PRO A 76 1.70 -17.18 2.10
N SER A 77 1.93 -18.36 1.53
CA SER A 77 0.85 -19.29 1.16
C SER A 77 -0.04 -19.69 2.34
N THR A 78 0.50 -19.65 3.56
CA THR A 78 -0.18 -19.91 4.83
C THR A 78 -1.14 -18.80 5.26
N CYS A 79 -1.04 -17.61 4.67
CA CYS A 79 -1.92 -16.48 4.98
C CYS A 79 -3.33 -16.76 4.45
N THR A 80 -4.36 -16.54 5.26
CA THR A 80 -5.76 -16.71 4.88
C THR A 80 -6.32 -15.45 4.22
N GLN A 81 -7.50 -15.55 3.62
CA GLN A 81 -8.16 -14.37 3.07
C GLN A 81 -8.54 -13.38 4.17
N ASP A 82 -8.91 -13.87 5.35
CA ASP A 82 -9.26 -13.03 6.49
C ASP A 82 -8.05 -12.25 7.01
N ASP A 83 -6.86 -12.87 7.04
CA ASP A 83 -5.62 -12.18 7.38
C ASP A 83 -5.36 -11.02 6.41
N VAL A 84 -5.45 -11.28 5.10
CA VAL A 84 -5.27 -10.27 4.06
C VAL A 84 -6.30 -9.14 4.19
N ASN A 85 -7.55 -9.48 4.45
CA ASN A 85 -8.62 -8.51 4.61
C ASN A 85 -8.42 -7.65 5.87
N SER A 86 -7.97 -8.24 6.98
CA SER A 86 -7.68 -7.51 8.23
C SER A 86 -6.55 -6.50 8.07
N MET A 87 -5.61 -6.74 7.15
CA MET A 87 -4.54 -5.79 6.81
C MET A 87 -5.01 -4.67 5.87
N ALA A 88 -6.06 -4.92 5.09
CA ALA A 88 -6.62 -3.95 4.13
C ALA A 88 -7.73 -3.06 4.74
N GLN A 89 -8.37 -3.53 5.80
CA GLN A 89 -9.40 -2.80 6.56
C GLN A 89 -8.72 -1.95 7.64
N PHE A 90 -8.91 -0.63 7.57
CA PHE A 90 -8.42 0.36 8.53
C PHE A 90 -9.58 1.10 9.17
#